data_AF-A0A4Z2EV71-F1
#
_entry.id   AF-A0A4Z2EV71-F1
#
_cell.length_a   1.000
_cell.length_b   1.000
_cell.length_c   1.000
_cell.angle_alpha   90.00
_cell.angle_beta   90.00
_cell.angle_gamma   90.00
#
_symmetry.space_group_name_H-M   'P 1'
#
loop_
_entity.id
_entity.type
_entity.pdbx_description
1 polymer ?
#
loop_
_entity_poly.entity_id
_entity_poly.type
_entity_poly.pdbx_seq_one_letter_code
_entity_poly.pdbx_strand_id
1 'polypeptide(L)'
;MSSMYSDPEWSINMDATVPRLSGPGVELEAVLAWLGERAKEENFSLTDIWGVLTSAGIMKQMDLRHLSDEASRNTTNPYPIYSAIEKHCFSSGPTEGQWFEVSPHEAGFTELGLFVETSLLGSKFKSGELLEETPEMDMVKLQGVLGCALAHEDTMKEFIPPWLNVAGQRDGAAEEYLRVYNGLQKLVALTRSTVTDPTALSDLDKLQQILEDQMKRSESAWLEPKSVEERKRLSQLLRTELQTAVETWSESLEAGAFRTQVSLLTTKVLPKIIAWEWGTTSNFLYQYQDSMVPTCLRAQERFHLVDAGLLLNVAYPPFLGEKRDIDLIVAPEYSAGNVFETLTLARDYAAAVKKPFPEIDEHMLEEREWPKDCYVLEGKGSQPSIIYMPLFNRRNCRDAEEVKEKMETFSTFQLPFSQEKMEFVLETAKDNIRRNRDTLLREVHKAVVQRHQRKSVLL
;
A
#
# COMPACT_ATOMS: atom_id res chain seq x y z
N MET A 1 11.63 2.40 2.09
CA MET A 1 12.74 1.41 2.01
C MET A 1 13.32 1.33 0.61
N SER A 2 12.53 1.00 -0.43
CA SER A 2 12.94 0.95 -1.85
C SER A 2 14.00 2.00 -2.25
N SER A 3 13.69 3.29 -2.06
CA SER A 3 14.59 4.40 -2.39
C SER A 3 15.92 4.35 -1.62
N MET A 4 15.95 3.97 -0.35
CA MET A 4 17.21 3.87 0.42
C MET A 4 18.09 2.74 -0.11
N TYR A 5 17.51 1.57 -0.38
CA TYR A 5 18.24 0.41 -0.90
C TYR A 5 18.69 0.59 -2.36
N SER A 6 18.30 1.67 -3.04
CA SER A 6 18.93 2.04 -4.31
C SER A 6 20.38 2.46 -4.16
N ASP A 7 20.79 2.83 -2.94
CA ASP A 7 22.19 3.01 -2.56
C ASP A 7 22.70 1.77 -1.79
N PRO A 8 23.64 0.99 -2.34
CA PRO A 8 24.20 -0.19 -1.68
C PRO A 8 24.89 0.11 -0.33
N GLU A 9 25.27 1.35 -0.06
CA GLU A 9 26.01 1.74 1.15
C GLU A 9 25.23 2.72 2.04
N TRP A 10 23.90 2.77 1.89
CA TRP A 10 23.04 3.73 2.61
C TRP A 10 23.23 3.71 4.13
N SER A 11 23.50 2.54 4.72
CA SER A 11 23.68 2.41 6.18
C SER A 11 24.95 3.08 6.70
N ILE A 12 25.94 3.31 5.83
CA ILE A 12 27.21 3.96 6.14
C ILE A 12 27.12 5.47 5.85
N ASN A 13 26.33 5.86 4.85
CA ASN A 13 26.14 7.26 4.46
C ASN A 13 24.66 7.62 4.24
N MET A 14 23.97 7.96 5.32
CA MET A 14 22.57 8.39 5.27
C MET A 14 22.36 9.77 4.62
N ASP A 15 23.39 10.63 4.63
CA ASP A 15 23.27 12.03 4.17
C ASP A 15 23.06 12.13 2.65
N ALA A 16 23.48 11.11 1.89
CA ALA A 16 23.28 11.04 0.44
C ALA A 16 21.84 10.66 0.02
N THR A 17 21.03 10.17 0.96
CA THR A 17 19.70 9.60 0.66
C THR A 17 18.59 10.65 0.69
N VAL A 18 18.63 11.59 1.65
CA VAL A 18 17.60 12.63 1.84
C VAL A 18 17.46 13.60 0.65
N PRO A 19 18.55 14.08 0.02
CA PRO A 19 18.45 15.03 -1.10
C PRO A 19 17.65 14.51 -2.30
N ARG A 20 17.51 13.18 -2.46
CA ARG A 20 16.77 12.56 -3.58
C ARG A 20 15.27 12.90 -3.55
N LEU A 21 14.68 13.03 -2.37
CA LEU A 21 13.26 13.37 -2.19
C LEU A 21 12.96 14.85 -2.54
N SER A 22 13.98 15.70 -2.43
CA SER A 22 13.90 17.12 -2.76
C SER A 22 14.31 17.44 -4.21
N GLY A 23 14.71 16.43 -4.98
CA GLY A 23 15.12 16.57 -6.38
C GLY A 23 13.99 16.94 -7.34
N PRO A 24 14.32 17.16 -8.63
CA PRO A 24 13.31 17.30 -9.68
C PRO A 24 12.47 16.02 -9.80
N GLY A 25 11.23 16.16 -10.27
CA GLY A 25 10.36 15.03 -10.54
C GLY A 25 10.88 14.16 -11.70
N VAL A 26 10.24 13.01 -11.89
CA VAL A 26 10.51 12.15 -13.04
C VAL A 26 9.81 12.72 -14.28
N GLU A 27 10.51 12.73 -15.41
CA GLU A 27 9.94 13.18 -16.69
C GLU A 27 8.72 12.33 -17.08
N LEU A 28 7.68 13.00 -17.56
CA LEU A 28 6.40 12.36 -17.89
C LEU A 28 6.54 11.29 -18.97
N GLU A 29 7.42 11.51 -19.95
CA GLU A 29 7.70 10.57 -21.02
C GLU A 29 8.22 9.23 -20.46
N ALA A 30 9.06 9.26 -19.43
CA ALA A 30 9.56 8.05 -18.78
C ALA A 30 8.45 7.31 -18.04
N VAL A 31 7.57 8.05 -17.35
CA VAL A 31 6.37 7.51 -16.67
C VAL A 31 5.44 6.82 -17.67
N LEU A 32 5.14 7.49 -18.78
CA LEU A 32 4.25 6.98 -19.82
C LEU A 32 4.86 5.79 -20.57
N ALA A 33 6.17 5.81 -20.83
CA ALA A 33 6.87 4.69 -21.45
C ALA A 33 6.82 3.43 -20.56
N TRP A 34 7.11 3.58 -19.27
CA TRP A 34 7.00 2.48 -18.31
C TRP A 34 5.57 1.94 -18.25
N LEU A 35 4.57 2.82 -18.11
CA LEU A 35 3.16 2.41 -18.05
C LEU A 35 2.72 1.70 -19.34
N GLY A 36 3.19 2.17 -20.50
CA GLY A 36 2.90 1.57 -21.81
C GLY A 36 3.45 0.16 -21.95
N GLU A 37 4.63 -0.14 -21.40
CA GLU A 37 5.18 -1.50 -21.36
C GLU A 37 4.40 -2.40 -20.40
N ARG A 38 4.13 -1.91 -19.17
CA ARG A 38 3.36 -2.68 -18.16
C ARG A 38 1.94 -2.99 -18.61
N ALA A 39 1.29 -2.08 -19.36
CA ALA A 39 -0.07 -2.28 -19.89
C ALA A 39 -0.21 -3.38 -20.96
N LYS A 40 0.90 -3.99 -21.38
CA LYS A 40 0.92 -5.19 -22.25
C LYS A 40 0.81 -6.49 -21.45
N GLU A 41 1.08 -6.45 -20.15
CA GLU A 41 1.08 -7.63 -19.28
C GLU A 41 -0.36 -8.05 -18.93
N GLU A 42 -0.60 -9.35 -18.85
CA GLU A 42 -1.92 -9.90 -18.49
C GLU A 42 -2.40 -9.44 -17.11
N ASN A 43 -1.46 -9.27 -16.18
CA ASN A 43 -1.72 -8.94 -14.78
C ASN A 43 -1.71 -7.42 -14.51
N PHE A 44 -1.72 -6.58 -15.56
CA PHE A 44 -1.82 -5.12 -15.40
C PHE A 44 -3.08 -4.74 -14.62
N SER A 45 -2.95 -3.88 -13.62
CA SER A 45 -4.00 -3.48 -12.69
C SER A 45 -3.84 -2.03 -12.20
N LEU A 46 -4.76 -1.55 -11.37
CA LEU A 46 -4.67 -0.22 -10.76
C LEU A 46 -3.44 -0.05 -9.88
N THR A 47 -2.88 -1.16 -9.39
CA THR A 47 -1.66 -1.20 -8.62
C THR A 47 -0.45 -0.71 -9.41
N ASP A 48 -0.35 -1.01 -10.70
CA ASP A 48 0.75 -0.52 -11.55
C ASP A 48 0.68 1.01 -11.71
N ILE A 49 -0.54 1.53 -11.87
CA ILE A 49 -0.81 2.97 -11.96
C ILE A 49 -0.44 3.65 -10.64
N TRP A 50 -0.88 3.08 -9.53
CA TRP A 50 -0.55 3.59 -8.21
C TRP A 50 0.95 3.56 -7.90
N GLY A 51 1.62 2.46 -8.29
CA GLY A 51 3.07 2.30 -8.16
C GLY A 51 3.83 3.41 -8.88
N VAL A 52 3.48 3.70 -10.14
CA VAL A 52 4.13 4.77 -10.89
C VAL A 52 3.76 6.17 -10.37
N LEU A 53 2.51 6.40 -9.95
CA LEU A 53 2.09 7.68 -9.36
C LEU A 53 2.84 7.98 -8.06
N THR A 54 2.98 6.99 -7.18
CA THR A 54 3.73 7.14 -5.93
C THR A 54 5.22 7.31 -6.21
N SER A 55 5.79 6.47 -7.08
CA SER A 55 7.22 6.50 -7.39
C SER A 55 7.62 7.83 -8.07
N ALA A 56 6.92 8.22 -9.13
CA ALA A 56 7.24 9.43 -9.88
C ALA A 56 6.73 10.72 -9.20
N GLY A 57 5.52 10.69 -8.63
CA GLY A 57 4.87 11.88 -8.07
C GLY A 57 5.28 12.20 -6.63
N ILE A 58 5.46 11.19 -5.78
CA ILE A 58 5.79 11.36 -4.36
C ILE A 58 7.29 11.17 -4.14
N MET A 59 7.83 10.02 -4.57
CA MET A 59 9.24 9.69 -4.36
C MET A 59 10.16 10.39 -5.35
N LYS A 60 9.61 10.97 -6.43
CA LYS A 60 10.32 11.64 -7.52
C LYS A 60 11.45 10.78 -8.12
N GLN A 61 11.26 9.47 -8.13
CA GLN A 61 12.24 8.51 -8.63
C GLN A 61 11.53 7.27 -9.16
N MET A 62 12.00 6.74 -10.29
CA MET A 62 11.60 5.41 -10.77
C MET A 62 12.75 4.42 -10.54
N ASP A 63 12.58 3.56 -9.54
CA ASP A 63 13.52 2.50 -9.24
C ASP A 63 13.17 1.25 -10.05
N LEU A 64 13.86 1.05 -11.17
CA LEU A 64 13.60 -0.06 -12.09
C LEU A 64 14.38 -1.34 -11.75
N ARG A 65 15.07 -1.35 -10.61
CA ARG A 65 15.82 -2.54 -10.16
C ARG A 65 14.87 -3.62 -9.69
N HIS A 66 15.40 -4.82 -9.56
CA HIS A 66 14.72 -5.96 -9.00
C HIS A 66 15.04 -6.10 -7.51
N LEU A 67 14.10 -6.65 -6.74
CA LEU A 67 14.35 -6.89 -5.32
C LEU A 67 15.34 -8.05 -5.14
N SER A 68 15.31 -9.04 -6.04
CA SER A 68 16.25 -10.15 -6.04
C SER A 68 17.71 -9.75 -6.20
N ASP A 69 17.99 -8.61 -6.85
CA ASP A 69 19.35 -8.07 -6.99
C ASP A 69 20.01 -7.81 -5.62
N GLU A 70 19.21 -7.51 -4.58
CA GLU A 70 19.70 -7.28 -3.21
C GLU A 70 20.24 -8.55 -2.55
N ALA A 71 19.86 -9.75 -3.01
CA ALA A 71 20.31 -11.02 -2.42
C ALA A 71 21.83 -11.21 -2.56
N SER A 72 22.40 -10.63 -3.62
CA SER A 72 23.83 -10.71 -3.93
C SER A 72 24.69 -9.64 -3.26
N ARG A 73 24.06 -8.66 -2.58
CA ARG A 73 24.76 -7.49 -2.04
C ARG A 73 25.42 -7.77 -0.69
N ASN A 74 26.46 -7.00 -0.38
CA ASN A 74 27.17 -7.10 0.88
C ASN A 74 26.23 -6.88 2.08
N THR A 75 26.47 -7.62 3.16
CA THR A 75 25.65 -7.62 4.39
C THR A 75 25.85 -6.39 5.28
N THR A 76 26.21 -5.25 4.70
CA THR A 76 26.41 -3.97 5.43
C THR A 76 25.08 -3.30 5.77
N ASN A 77 24.02 -3.60 5.03
CA ASN A 77 22.67 -3.12 5.29
C ASN A 77 21.84 -4.17 6.03
N PRO A 78 20.87 -3.76 6.86
CA PRO A 78 19.84 -4.65 7.36
C PRO A 78 19.13 -5.39 6.22
N TYR A 79 18.61 -6.59 6.49
CA TYR A 79 17.88 -7.37 5.49
C TYR A 79 16.48 -6.77 5.25
N PRO A 80 16.14 -6.32 4.02
CA PRO A 80 14.85 -5.71 3.76
C PRO A 80 13.75 -6.77 3.66
N ILE A 81 12.64 -6.52 4.36
CA ILE A 81 11.43 -7.34 4.30
C ILE A 81 10.25 -6.41 4.06
N TYR A 82 9.40 -6.80 3.12
CA TYR A 82 8.18 -6.11 2.75
C TYR A 82 6.97 -7.03 2.98
N SER A 83 5.78 -6.44 3.06
CA SER A 83 4.56 -7.20 3.33
C SER A 83 3.38 -6.73 2.51
N ALA A 84 2.56 -7.70 2.11
CA ALA A 84 1.24 -7.53 1.53
C ALA A 84 0.27 -8.48 2.23
N ILE A 85 -1.02 -8.37 1.90
CA ILE A 85 -2.04 -9.35 2.26
C ILE A 85 -2.78 -9.81 1.02
N GLU A 86 -3.31 -11.04 1.06
CA GLU A 86 -4.22 -11.51 0.01
C GLU A 86 -5.65 -11.00 0.29
N LYS A 87 -6.25 -10.33 -0.68
CA LYS A 87 -7.49 -9.56 -0.52
C LYS A 87 -8.74 -10.41 -0.30
N HIS A 88 -8.85 -11.58 -0.93
CA HIS A 88 -10.13 -12.27 -1.08
C HIS A 88 -10.27 -13.54 -0.24
N CYS A 89 -9.24 -14.36 -0.19
CA CYS A 89 -9.26 -15.72 0.34
C CYS A 89 -9.51 -15.75 1.86
N PHE A 90 -9.09 -14.71 2.58
CA PHE A 90 -9.16 -14.66 4.05
C PHE A 90 -10.13 -13.61 4.59
N SER A 91 -10.90 -12.95 3.71
CA SER A 91 -11.83 -11.87 4.06
C SER A 91 -12.94 -12.25 5.06
N SER A 92 -13.23 -13.54 5.24
CA SER A 92 -14.20 -14.07 6.23
C SER A 92 -13.69 -15.36 6.90
N GLY A 93 -12.39 -15.64 6.78
CA GLY A 93 -11.77 -16.92 7.13
C GLY A 93 -10.76 -16.83 8.27
N PRO A 94 -9.95 -17.88 8.50
CA PRO A 94 -8.87 -17.84 9.47
C PRO A 94 -7.81 -16.79 9.06
N THR A 95 -7.16 -16.19 10.04
CA THR A 95 -6.07 -15.20 9.83
C THR A 95 -4.77 -15.87 9.34
N GLU A 96 -4.68 -17.20 9.46
CA GLU A 96 -3.58 -18.02 8.95
C GLU A 96 -3.54 -17.95 7.41
N GLY A 97 -2.39 -17.54 6.87
CA GLY A 97 -2.19 -17.41 5.42
C GLY A 97 -2.58 -16.06 4.84
N GLN A 98 -3.07 -15.11 5.66
CA GLN A 98 -3.41 -13.77 5.17
C GLN A 98 -2.17 -12.93 4.81
N TRP A 99 -1.04 -13.13 5.51
CA TRP A 99 0.19 -12.37 5.31
C TRP A 99 1.08 -12.93 4.23
N PHE A 100 1.47 -12.05 3.32
CA PHE A 100 2.42 -12.31 2.25
C PHE A 100 3.69 -11.52 2.51
N GLU A 101 4.81 -12.20 2.60
CA GLU A 101 6.13 -11.64 2.81
C GLU A 101 6.89 -11.58 1.49
N VAL A 102 7.62 -10.49 1.27
CA VAL A 102 8.54 -10.36 0.13
C VAL A 102 9.90 -9.92 0.65
N SER A 103 10.94 -10.64 0.27
CA SER A 103 12.33 -10.33 0.62
C SER A 103 13.22 -10.49 -0.61
N PRO A 104 14.53 -10.15 -0.55
CA PRO A 104 15.43 -10.39 -1.67
C PRO A 104 15.48 -11.83 -2.18
N HIS A 105 15.33 -12.82 -1.31
CA HIS A 105 15.50 -14.23 -1.69
C HIS A 105 14.18 -14.91 -2.05
N GLU A 106 13.13 -14.60 -1.30
CA GLU A 106 11.87 -15.33 -1.39
C GLU A 106 10.65 -14.44 -1.16
N ALA A 107 9.53 -14.87 -1.75
CA ALA A 107 8.22 -14.26 -1.65
C ALA A 107 7.15 -15.34 -1.39
N GLY A 108 6.27 -15.14 -0.41
CA GLY A 108 5.31 -16.19 -0.04
C GLY A 108 4.48 -15.95 1.20
N PHE A 109 3.69 -16.97 1.56
CA PHE A 109 2.78 -16.93 2.69
C PHE A 109 3.46 -17.47 3.95
N THR A 110 3.78 -16.57 4.88
CA THR A 110 4.56 -16.91 6.08
C THR A 110 3.91 -18.00 6.91
N GLU A 111 2.59 -17.95 7.10
CA GLU A 111 1.92 -18.90 7.99
C GLU A 111 1.60 -20.24 7.33
N LEU A 112 1.69 -20.31 6.00
CA LEU A 112 1.63 -21.57 5.27
C LEU A 112 3.01 -22.20 5.10
N GLY A 113 4.09 -21.45 5.32
CA GLY A 113 5.46 -21.90 5.06
C GLY A 113 5.75 -22.14 3.57
N LEU A 114 5.00 -21.49 2.67
CA LEU A 114 5.10 -21.71 1.22
C LEU A 114 5.64 -20.45 0.54
N PHE A 115 6.76 -20.61 -0.16
CA PHE A 115 7.52 -19.53 -0.78
C PHE A 115 8.00 -19.93 -2.17
N VAL A 116 8.22 -18.93 -3.02
CA VAL A 116 8.96 -19.01 -4.28
C VAL A 116 10.14 -18.04 -4.24
N GLU A 117 11.11 -18.23 -5.14
CA GLU A 117 12.14 -17.21 -5.36
C GLU A 117 11.49 -15.88 -5.75
N THR A 118 11.99 -14.77 -5.24
CA THR A 118 11.40 -13.44 -5.49
C THR A 118 11.37 -13.07 -6.97
N SER A 119 12.38 -13.51 -7.73
CA SER A 119 12.44 -13.37 -9.19
C SER A 119 11.28 -14.05 -9.92
N LEU A 120 10.69 -15.09 -9.32
CA LEU A 120 9.57 -15.84 -9.88
C LEU A 120 8.21 -15.30 -9.43
N LEU A 121 8.15 -14.28 -8.57
CA LEU A 121 6.89 -13.66 -8.15
C LEU A 121 6.17 -13.04 -9.37
N GLY A 122 4.99 -13.56 -9.68
CA GLY A 122 4.20 -13.17 -10.86
C GLY A 122 4.30 -14.14 -12.05
N SER A 123 5.21 -15.13 -11.98
CA SER A 123 5.29 -16.23 -12.94
C SER A 123 4.12 -17.21 -12.78
N LYS A 124 3.83 -18.00 -13.82
CA LYS A 124 2.71 -18.96 -13.80
C LYS A 124 3.18 -20.31 -13.31
N PHE A 125 2.48 -20.86 -12.32
CA PHE A 125 2.72 -22.20 -11.79
C PHE A 125 1.46 -23.05 -11.89
N LYS A 126 1.64 -24.37 -11.82
CA LYS A 126 0.56 -25.32 -11.63
C LYS A 126 1.04 -26.54 -10.86
N SER A 127 0.33 -26.89 -9.80
CA SER A 127 0.66 -28.04 -8.95
C SER A 127 2.10 -28.02 -8.41
N GLY A 128 2.65 -26.83 -8.16
CA GLY A 128 4.01 -26.65 -7.64
C GLY A 128 5.11 -26.60 -8.71
N GLU A 129 4.76 -26.76 -10.00
CA GLU A 129 5.72 -26.67 -11.10
C GLU A 129 5.60 -25.33 -11.82
N LEU A 130 6.75 -24.73 -12.15
CA LEU A 130 6.84 -23.51 -12.97
C LEU A 130 6.43 -23.83 -14.42
N LEU A 131 5.39 -23.18 -14.92
CA LEU A 131 4.90 -23.35 -16.28
C LEU A 131 5.45 -22.29 -17.24
N GLU A 132 5.46 -21.03 -16.79
CA GLU A 132 5.89 -19.88 -17.58
C GLU A 132 6.58 -18.89 -16.65
N GLU A 133 7.88 -18.66 -16.90
CA GLU A 133 8.63 -17.61 -16.25
C GLU A 133 8.27 -16.26 -16.88
N THR A 134 7.84 -15.31 -16.05
CA THR A 134 7.59 -13.92 -16.45
C THR A 134 8.70 -13.03 -15.91
N PRO A 135 9.00 -11.89 -16.55
CA PRO A 135 9.96 -10.92 -16.00
C PRO A 135 9.64 -10.55 -14.55
N GLU A 136 10.66 -10.47 -13.70
CA GLU A 136 10.53 -10.05 -12.31
C GLU A 136 9.88 -8.66 -12.20
N MET A 137 9.12 -8.45 -11.13
CA MET A 137 8.58 -7.13 -10.80
C MET A 137 9.73 -6.17 -10.46
N ASP A 138 9.80 -5.05 -11.17
CA ASP A 138 10.63 -3.94 -10.74
C ASP A 138 10.10 -3.31 -9.42
N MET A 139 10.95 -2.54 -8.75
CA MET A 139 10.58 -1.88 -7.49
C MET A 139 9.42 -0.89 -7.64
N VAL A 140 9.14 -0.32 -8.83
CA VAL A 140 7.97 0.54 -9.05
C VAL A 140 6.68 -0.27 -8.93
N LYS A 141 6.62 -1.43 -9.62
CA LYS A 141 5.47 -2.34 -9.56
C LYS A 141 5.30 -2.92 -8.16
N LEU A 142 6.39 -3.36 -7.52
CA LEU A 142 6.34 -3.91 -6.18
C LEU A 142 5.89 -2.86 -5.15
N GLN A 143 6.35 -1.60 -5.25
CA GLN A 143 5.83 -0.50 -4.43
C GLN A 143 4.34 -0.25 -4.64
N GLY A 144 3.86 -0.39 -5.87
CA GLY A 144 2.44 -0.38 -6.16
C GLY A 144 1.69 -1.42 -5.33
N VAL A 145 2.13 -2.68 -5.38
CA VAL A 145 1.49 -3.82 -4.69
C VAL A 145 1.48 -3.62 -3.18
N LEU A 146 2.63 -3.24 -2.63
CA LEU A 146 2.84 -3.12 -1.20
C LEU A 146 2.20 -1.86 -0.59
N GLY A 147 1.91 -0.85 -1.41
CA GLY A 147 1.42 0.47 -0.95
C GLY A 147 0.03 0.85 -1.47
N CYS A 148 -0.72 -0.06 -2.08
CA CYS A 148 -2.04 0.23 -2.63
C CYS A 148 -3.17 0.29 -1.57
N ALA A 149 -3.01 1.09 -0.51
CA ALA A 149 -4.08 1.33 0.48
C ALA A 149 -5.42 1.78 -0.15
N LEU A 150 -5.38 2.42 -1.33
CA LEU A 150 -6.58 2.77 -2.11
C LEU A 150 -7.34 1.57 -2.68
N ALA A 151 -6.80 0.35 -2.61
CA ALA A 151 -7.50 -0.87 -3.01
C ALA A 151 -8.70 -1.20 -2.12
N HIS A 152 -8.75 -0.61 -0.91
CA HIS A 152 -9.87 -0.74 0.01
C HIS A 152 -10.97 0.28 -0.32
N GLU A 153 -12.20 -0.21 -0.49
CA GLU A 153 -13.29 0.56 -1.08
C GLU A 153 -13.79 1.70 -0.17
N ASP A 154 -13.62 1.54 1.14
CA ASP A 154 -14.06 2.51 2.14
C ASP A 154 -13.29 3.85 2.08
N THR A 155 -12.10 3.87 1.49
CA THR A 155 -11.28 5.08 1.34
C THR A 155 -11.94 6.12 0.43
N MET A 156 -12.99 5.74 -0.32
CA MET A 156 -13.76 6.64 -1.20
C MET A 156 -14.97 7.29 -0.53
N LYS A 157 -15.31 6.93 0.72
CA LYS A 157 -16.53 7.37 1.42
C LYS A 157 -16.61 8.89 1.63
N GLU A 158 -15.47 9.59 1.63
CA GLU A 158 -15.40 11.06 1.81
C GLU A 158 -15.81 11.85 0.56
N PHE A 159 -15.92 11.21 -0.60
CA PHE A 159 -16.21 11.86 -1.89
C PHE A 159 -17.65 11.63 -2.37
N ILE A 160 -18.56 11.27 -1.45
CA ILE A 160 -19.98 11.02 -1.76
C ILE A 160 -20.73 12.36 -1.83
N PRO A 161 -21.36 12.71 -2.98
CA PRO A 161 -22.16 13.92 -3.10
C PRO A 161 -23.31 13.99 -2.07
N PRO A 162 -23.67 15.19 -1.56
CA PRO A 162 -24.72 15.35 -0.56
C PRO A 162 -26.08 14.74 -0.93
N TRP A 163 -26.43 14.74 -2.23
CA TRP A 163 -27.70 14.18 -2.73
C TRP A 163 -27.76 12.65 -2.67
N LEU A 164 -26.62 11.94 -2.60
CA LEU A 164 -26.55 10.49 -2.35
C LEU A 164 -26.52 10.13 -0.86
N ASN A 165 -26.38 11.12 0.02
CA ASN A 165 -26.24 10.91 1.46
C ASN A 165 -27.59 10.70 2.18
N VAL A 166 -28.65 10.35 1.45
CA VAL A 166 -29.98 10.08 2.01
C VAL A 166 -30.06 8.62 2.46
N ALA A 167 -30.65 8.39 3.64
CA ALA A 167 -30.83 7.06 4.20
C ALA A 167 -31.50 6.11 3.20
N GLY A 168 -30.80 5.02 2.86
CA GLY A 168 -31.27 4.01 1.93
C GLY A 168 -30.77 4.18 0.49
N GLN A 169 -30.25 5.33 0.05
CA GLN A 169 -29.67 5.53 -1.30
C GLN A 169 -28.14 5.39 -1.35
N ARG A 170 -27.48 5.46 -0.20
CA ARG A 170 -26.07 5.14 -0.03
C ARG A 170 -25.88 3.62 0.06
N ASP A 171 -25.80 2.96 -1.08
CA ASP A 171 -25.48 1.53 -1.19
C ASP A 171 -24.28 1.30 -2.12
N GLY A 172 -23.79 0.04 -2.17
CA GLY A 172 -22.61 -0.30 -2.96
C GLY A 172 -22.76 0.01 -4.46
N ALA A 173 -23.99 0.04 -5.00
CA ALA A 173 -24.20 0.38 -6.41
C ALA A 173 -23.90 1.87 -6.67
N ALA A 174 -24.29 2.76 -5.77
CA ALA A 174 -23.95 4.18 -5.86
C ALA A 174 -22.44 4.41 -5.72
N GLU A 175 -21.78 3.70 -4.79
CA GLU A 175 -20.33 3.78 -4.57
C GLU A 175 -19.53 3.32 -5.81
N GLU A 176 -19.96 2.25 -6.48
CA GLU A 176 -19.36 1.78 -7.73
C GLU A 176 -19.43 2.81 -8.86
N TYR A 177 -20.56 3.50 -9.02
CA TYR A 177 -20.71 4.55 -10.03
C TYR A 177 -19.82 5.76 -9.73
N LEU A 178 -19.89 6.27 -8.50
CA LEU A 178 -19.09 7.41 -8.06
C LEU A 178 -17.59 7.17 -8.19
N ARG A 179 -17.15 5.94 -7.91
CA ARG A 179 -15.76 5.51 -8.09
C ARG A 179 -15.28 5.71 -9.52
N VAL A 180 -16.06 5.26 -10.51
CA VAL A 180 -15.72 5.43 -11.93
C VAL A 180 -15.72 6.91 -12.31
N TYR A 181 -16.75 7.65 -11.93
CA TYR A 181 -16.85 9.08 -12.21
C TYR A 181 -15.68 9.88 -11.61
N ASN A 182 -15.38 9.68 -10.32
CA ASN A 182 -14.29 10.36 -9.64
C ASN A 182 -12.92 9.95 -10.18
N GLY A 183 -12.75 8.68 -10.55
CA GLY A 183 -11.55 8.19 -11.23
C GLY A 183 -11.31 8.92 -12.55
N LEU A 184 -12.36 9.06 -13.37
CA LEU A 184 -12.32 9.81 -14.62
C LEU A 184 -12.00 11.30 -14.40
N GLN A 185 -12.65 11.96 -13.42
CA GLN A 185 -12.38 13.35 -13.07
C GLN A 185 -10.90 13.58 -12.69
N LYS A 186 -10.33 12.69 -11.87
CA LYS A 186 -8.90 12.76 -11.49
C LYS A 186 -7.98 12.52 -12.69
N LEU A 187 -8.32 11.57 -13.57
CA LEU A 187 -7.56 11.35 -14.81
C LEU A 187 -7.59 12.58 -15.72
N VAL A 188 -8.73 13.24 -15.87
CA VAL A 188 -8.85 14.49 -16.64
C VAL A 188 -8.00 15.60 -16.02
N ALA A 189 -8.07 15.78 -14.70
CA ALA A 189 -7.27 16.77 -13.99
C ALA A 189 -5.76 16.52 -14.14
N LEU A 190 -5.31 15.26 -14.02
CA LEU A 190 -3.92 14.87 -14.18
C LEU A 190 -3.44 15.02 -15.64
N THR A 191 -4.27 14.67 -16.61
CA THR A 191 -3.94 14.86 -18.03
C THR A 191 -3.87 16.36 -18.36
N ARG A 192 -4.76 17.17 -17.80
CA ARG A 192 -4.74 18.63 -17.97
C ARG A 192 -3.47 19.26 -17.40
N SER A 193 -2.97 18.80 -16.25
CA SER A 193 -1.76 19.37 -15.64
C SER A 193 -0.47 19.07 -16.42
N THR A 194 -0.53 18.14 -17.37
CA THR A 194 0.63 17.68 -18.15
C THR A 194 0.64 18.16 -19.61
N VAL A 195 -0.47 18.75 -20.07
CA VAL A 195 -0.65 19.18 -21.46
C VAL A 195 -0.55 20.71 -21.55
N THR A 196 0.27 21.18 -22.51
CA THR A 196 0.40 22.62 -22.83
C THR A 196 -0.24 22.99 -24.16
N ASP A 197 -0.56 22.01 -25.01
CA ASP A 197 -1.17 22.23 -26.31
C ASP A 197 -2.62 22.75 -26.16
N PRO A 198 -2.96 23.91 -26.73
CA PRO A 198 -4.29 24.50 -26.60
C PRO A 198 -5.43 23.65 -27.18
N THR A 199 -5.16 22.89 -28.24
CA THR A 199 -6.18 22.02 -28.87
C THR A 199 -6.51 20.85 -27.94
N ALA A 200 -5.49 20.19 -27.41
CA ALA A 200 -5.65 19.11 -26.44
C ALA A 200 -6.32 19.59 -25.14
N LEU A 201 -6.01 20.79 -24.66
CA LEU A 201 -6.72 21.41 -23.52
C LEU A 201 -8.21 21.63 -23.84
N SER A 202 -8.52 22.14 -25.04
CA SER A 202 -9.91 22.30 -25.48
C SER A 202 -10.64 20.96 -25.59
N ASP A 203 -9.98 19.90 -26.04
CA ASP A 203 -10.56 18.56 -26.08
C ASP A 203 -10.80 17.98 -24.68
N LEU A 204 -9.92 18.26 -23.71
CA LEU A 204 -10.14 17.93 -22.31
C LEU A 204 -11.30 18.72 -21.70
N ASP A 205 -11.51 19.98 -22.08
CA ASP A 205 -12.69 20.76 -21.67
C ASP A 205 -13.98 20.12 -22.19
N LYS A 206 -13.99 19.63 -23.43
CA LYS A 206 -15.14 18.89 -23.98
C LYS A 206 -15.42 17.62 -23.19
N LEU A 207 -14.38 16.85 -22.85
CA LEU A 207 -14.55 15.65 -22.02
C LEU A 207 -15.09 16.00 -20.63
N GLN A 208 -14.53 17.03 -20.00
CA GLN A 208 -14.99 17.52 -18.70
C GLN A 208 -16.49 17.85 -18.74
N GLN A 209 -16.93 18.56 -19.78
CA GLN A 209 -18.35 18.88 -19.98
C GLN A 209 -19.21 17.63 -20.17
N ILE A 210 -18.75 16.65 -20.96
CA ILE A 210 -19.44 15.36 -21.14
C ILE A 210 -19.65 14.66 -19.79
N LEU A 211 -18.61 14.59 -18.97
CA LEU A 211 -18.68 13.96 -17.64
C LEU A 211 -19.65 14.72 -16.73
N GLU A 212 -19.58 16.05 -16.67
CA GLU A 212 -20.48 16.88 -15.85
C GLU A 212 -21.94 16.75 -16.26
N ASP A 213 -22.22 16.69 -17.57
CA ASP A 213 -23.58 16.51 -18.09
C ASP A 213 -24.13 15.12 -17.75
N GLN A 214 -23.30 14.08 -17.81
CA GLN A 214 -23.67 12.73 -17.37
C GLN A 214 -23.93 12.70 -15.86
N MET A 215 -23.13 13.40 -15.06
CA MET A 215 -23.33 13.50 -13.61
C MET A 215 -24.68 14.14 -13.28
N LYS A 216 -25.04 15.26 -13.92
CA LYS A 216 -26.35 15.92 -13.75
C LYS A 216 -27.52 15.02 -14.14
N ARG A 217 -27.40 14.26 -15.23
CA ARG A 217 -28.42 13.26 -15.63
C ARG A 217 -28.55 12.15 -14.59
N SER A 218 -27.41 11.65 -14.09
CA SER A 218 -27.39 10.61 -13.08
C SER A 218 -28.08 11.06 -11.80
N GLU A 219 -27.82 12.28 -11.31
CA GLU A 219 -28.48 12.84 -10.12
C GLU A 219 -30.00 12.76 -10.24
N SER A 220 -30.56 13.17 -11.38
CA SER A 220 -32.00 13.11 -11.64
C SER A 220 -32.52 11.67 -11.59
N ALA A 221 -31.78 10.71 -12.15
CA ALA A 221 -32.15 9.30 -12.12
C ALA A 221 -32.05 8.71 -10.69
N TRP A 222 -31.04 9.06 -9.91
CA TRP A 222 -30.85 8.52 -8.56
C TRP A 222 -31.88 9.03 -7.54
N LEU A 223 -32.46 10.22 -7.75
CA LEU A 223 -33.49 10.80 -6.87
C LEU A 223 -34.83 10.03 -6.91
N GLU A 224 -35.04 9.17 -7.91
CA GLU A 224 -36.23 8.33 -7.98
C GLU A 224 -36.17 7.16 -6.96
N PRO A 225 -37.27 6.86 -6.25
CA PRO A 225 -37.31 5.71 -5.34
C PRO A 225 -37.15 4.40 -6.13
N LYS A 226 -36.09 3.65 -5.82
CA LYS A 226 -35.68 2.41 -6.50
C LYS A 226 -35.37 1.31 -5.49
N SER A 227 -35.69 0.07 -5.85
CA SER A 227 -35.22 -1.13 -5.15
C SER A 227 -33.69 -1.31 -5.30
N VAL A 228 -33.09 -2.16 -4.47
CA VAL A 228 -31.65 -2.45 -4.51
C VAL A 228 -31.24 -3.03 -5.87
N GLU A 229 -32.05 -3.92 -6.43
CA GLU A 229 -31.80 -4.53 -7.75
C GLU A 229 -31.89 -3.50 -8.88
N GLU A 230 -32.84 -2.58 -8.82
CA GLU A 230 -32.95 -1.49 -9.80
C GLU A 230 -31.76 -0.53 -9.72
N ARG A 231 -31.26 -0.24 -8.51
CA ARG A 231 -30.05 0.58 -8.33
C ARG A 231 -28.80 -0.08 -8.86
N LYS A 232 -28.64 -1.40 -8.66
CA LYS A 232 -27.54 -2.17 -9.27
C LYS A 232 -27.57 -2.09 -10.79
N ARG A 233 -28.74 -2.28 -11.40
CA ARG A 233 -28.92 -2.15 -12.86
C ARG A 233 -28.64 -0.73 -13.35
N LEU A 234 -29.14 0.28 -12.64
CA LEU A 234 -28.89 1.68 -12.96
C LEU A 234 -27.40 2.02 -12.88
N SER A 235 -26.71 1.61 -11.82
CA SER A 235 -25.27 1.83 -11.67
C SER A 235 -24.48 1.16 -12.81
N GLN A 236 -24.81 -0.08 -13.16
CA GLN A 236 -24.19 -0.76 -14.29
C GLN A 236 -24.42 -0.02 -15.62
N LEU A 237 -25.65 0.44 -15.87
CA LEU A 237 -25.99 1.24 -17.04
C LEU A 237 -25.17 2.53 -17.10
N LEU A 238 -25.20 3.33 -16.03
CA LEU A 238 -24.51 4.62 -15.98
C LEU A 238 -22.98 4.48 -16.10
N ARG A 239 -22.38 3.43 -15.52
CA ARG A 239 -20.95 3.12 -15.72
C ARG A 239 -20.65 2.80 -17.19
N THR A 240 -21.52 2.02 -17.84
CA THR A 240 -21.38 1.68 -19.26
C THR A 240 -21.51 2.93 -20.14
N GLU A 241 -22.43 3.82 -19.82
CA GLU A 241 -22.61 5.10 -20.52
C GLU A 241 -21.39 6.01 -20.35
N LEU A 242 -20.84 6.13 -19.13
CA LEU A 242 -19.60 6.87 -18.88
C LEU A 242 -18.43 6.29 -19.67
N GLN A 243 -18.26 4.97 -19.65
CA GLN A 243 -17.22 4.28 -20.40
C GLN A 243 -17.34 4.58 -21.90
N THR A 244 -18.53 4.36 -22.46
CA THR A 244 -18.80 4.58 -23.89
C THR A 244 -18.55 6.03 -24.30
N ALA A 245 -18.93 6.99 -23.45
CA ALA A 245 -18.73 8.41 -23.72
C ALA A 245 -17.24 8.77 -23.78
N VAL A 246 -16.44 8.24 -22.85
CA VAL A 246 -14.99 8.46 -22.80
C VAL A 246 -14.28 7.79 -23.99
N GLU A 247 -14.68 6.56 -24.34
CA GLU A 247 -14.16 5.84 -25.51
C GLU A 247 -14.48 6.58 -26.81
N THR A 248 -15.75 6.99 -27.00
CA THR A 248 -16.19 7.76 -28.17
C THR A 248 -15.42 9.08 -28.29
N TRP A 249 -15.25 9.79 -27.18
CA TRP A 249 -14.45 11.02 -27.15
C TRP A 249 -13.00 10.74 -27.55
N SER A 250 -12.37 9.71 -26.97
CA SER A 250 -11.00 9.31 -27.27
C SER A 250 -10.79 8.95 -28.74
N GLU A 251 -11.78 8.32 -29.38
CA GLU A 251 -11.73 7.97 -30.81
C GLU A 251 -11.91 9.19 -31.72
N SER A 252 -12.64 10.20 -31.26
CA SER A 252 -12.90 11.44 -31.99
C SER A 252 -11.69 12.38 -32.08
N LEU A 253 -10.67 12.17 -31.24
CA LEU A 253 -9.46 12.99 -31.21
C LEU A 253 -8.68 12.89 -32.54
N GLU A 254 -8.02 13.99 -32.90
CA GLU A 254 -7.12 14.03 -34.05
C GLU A 254 -5.92 13.07 -33.87
N ALA A 255 -5.41 12.52 -34.97
CA ALA A 255 -4.25 11.62 -34.90
C ALA A 255 -3.00 12.39 -34.44
N GLY A 256 -2.38 11.92 -33.36
CA GLY A 256 -1.20 12.55 -32.78
C GLY A 256 -0.83 11.98 -31.42
N ALA A 257 0.22 12.53 -30.82
CA ALA A 257 0.74 12.07 -29.53
C ALA A 257 -0.30 12.11 -28.41
N PHE A 258 -1.11 13.19 -28.35
CA PHE A 258 -2.17 13.34 -27.36
C PHE A 258 -3.22 12.23 -27.45
N ARG A 259 -3.71 11.92 -28.65
CA ARG A 259 -4.63 10.79 -28.86
C ARG A 259 -4.02 9.47 -28.44
N THR A 260 -2.74 9.22 -28.74
CA THR A 260 -2.06 7.99 -28.32
C THR A 260 -2.01 7.86 -26.79
N GLN A 261 -1.66 8.94 -26.09
CA GLN A 261 -1.62 8.98 -24.63
C GLN A 261 -3.01 8.76 -24.01
N VAL A 262 -4.02 9.48 -24.51
CA VAL A 262 -5.40 9.34 -24.07
C VAL A 262 -5.92 7.92 -24.35
N SER A 263 -5.64 7.36 -25.53
CA SER A 263 -6.06 6.02 -25.91
C SER A 263 -5.49 4.95 -24.98
N LEU A 264 -4.25 5.11 -24.50
CA LEU A 264 -3.68 4.23 -23.48
C LEU A 264 -4.53 4.30 -22.19
N LEU A 265 -4.85 5.51 -21.71
CA LEU A 265 -5.65 5.70 -20.50
C LEU A 265 -7.06 5.12 -20.66
N THR A 266 -7.72 5.36 -21.79
CA THR A 266 -9.10 4.91 -22.00
C THR A 266 -9.20 3.42 -22.28
N THR A 267 -8.24 2.81 -22.99
CA THR A 267 -8.32 1.38 -23.34
C THR A 267 -7.68 0.45 -22.32
N LYS A 268 -6.70 0.93 -21.54
CA LYS A 268 -5.96 0.11 -20.57
C LYS A 268 -6.29 0.45 -19.12
N VAL A 269 -6.40 1.73 -18.77
CA VAL A 269 -6.61 2.16 -17.38
C VAL A 269 -8.09 2.17 -17.00
N LEU A 270 -8.96 2.75 -17.84
CA LEU A 270 -10.38 2.87 -17.53
C LEU A 270 -11.07 1.53 -17.25
N PRO A 271 -10.83 0.43 -18.01
CA PRO A 271 -11.40 -0.87 -17.68
C PRO A 271 -10.99 -1.36 -16.29
N LYS A 272 -9.77 -1.05 -15.85
CA LYS A 272 -9.27 -1.41 -14.51
C LYS A 272 -9.91 -0.57 -13.41
N ILE A 273 -10.21 0.70 -13.66
CA ILE A 273 -11.00 1.56 -12.76
C ILE A 273 -12.41 1.01 -12.61
N ILE A 274 -13.04 0.61 -13.72
CA ILE A 274 -14.41 0.08 -13.74
C ILE A 274 -14.50 -1.27 -13.03
N ALA A 275 -13.56 -2.17 -13.29
CA ALA A 275 -13.46 -3.47 -12.62
C ALA A 275 -12.96 -3.36 -11.16
N TRP A 276 -12.38 -2.21 -10.79
CA TRP A 276 -11.68 -1.98 -9.52
C TRP A 276 -10.66 -3.08 -9.20
N GLU A 277 -9.84 -3.38 -10.20
CA GLU A 277 -8.89 -4.49 -10.15
C GLU A 277 -7.55 -4.01 -9.59
N TRP A 278 -7.13 -4.60 -8.47
CA TRP A 278 -5.89 -4.30 -7.76
C TRP A 278 -5.12 -5.58 -7.47
N GLY A 279 -3.80 -5.46 -7.42
CA GLY A 279 -2.93 -6.48 -6.85
C GLY A 279 -2.83 -7.77 -7.65
N THR A 280 -3.39 -7.79 -8.86
CA THR A 280 -3.50 -9.00 -9.69
C THR A 280 -2.12 -9.57 -9.93
N THR A 281 -1.89 -10.78 -9.43
CA THR A 281 -0.60 -11.45 -9.53
C THR A 281 -0.83 -12.94 -9.77
N SER A 282 -0.03 -13.55 -10.64
CA SER A 282 -0.10 -14.99 -10.88
C SER A 282 0.15 -15.75 -9.59
N ASN A 283 -0.67 -16.76 -9.35
CA ASN A 283 -0.69 -17.49 -8.10
C ASN A 283 0.16 -18.75 -8.18
N PHE A 284 1.28 -18.76 -7.46
CA PHE A 284 2.17 -19.92 -7.45
C PHE A 284 1.56 -21.18 -6.77
N LEU A 285 0.46 -21.01 -6.03
CA LEU A 285 -0.26 -22.10 -5.36
C LEU A 285 -1.39 -22.70 -6.20
N TYR A 286 -1.54 -22.28 -7.46
CA TYR A 286 -2.59 -22.79 -8.34
C TYR A 286 -2.48 -24.32 -8.50
N GLN A 287 -3.56 -25.03 -8.16
CA GLN A 287 -3.66 -26.48 -8.11
C GLN A 287 -2.57 -27.18 -7.28
N TYR A 288 -2.02 -26.50 -6.27
CA TYR A 288 -1.07 -27.11 -5.33
C TYR A 288 -1.72 -28.30 -4.60
N GLN A 289 -0.98 -29.39 -4.40
CA GLN A 289 -1.58 -30.67 -3.98
C GLN A 289 -1.83 -30.78 -2.47
N ASP A 290 -1.30 -29.84 -1.67
CA ASP A 290 -1.47 -29.86 -0.22
C ASP A 290 -2.88 -29.41 0.20
N SER A 291 -3.60 -30.28 0.90
CA SER A 291 -4.94 -30.02 1.44
C SER A 291 -4.97 -28.97 2.54
N MET A 292 -3.84 -28.69 3.19
CA MET A 292 -3.70 -27.64 4.21
C MET A 292 -3.73 -26.24 3.59
N VAL A 293 -3.44 -26.11 2.29
CA VAL A 293 -3.56 -24.83 1.60
C VAL A 293 -5.05 -24.53 1.35
N PRO A 294 -5.53 -23.33 1.72
CA PRO A 294 -6.91 -22.93 1.50
C PRO A 294 -7.36 -23.12 0.05
N THR A 295 -8.58 -23.62 -0.14
CA THR A 295 -9.13 -23.88 -1.49
C THR A 295 -9.15 -22.63 -2.36
N CYS A 296 -9.39 -21.44 -1.79
CA CYS A 296 -9.34 -20.18 -2.54
C CYS A 296 -7.95 -19.89 -3.14
N LEU A 297 -6.86 -20.26 -2.48
CA LEU A 297 -5.50 -20.16 -3.03
C LEU A 297 -5.19 -21.29 -4.03
N ARG A 298 -5.84 -22.44 -3.98
CA ARG A 298 -5.58 -23.53 -4.94
C ARG A 298 -6.43 -23.47 -6.19
N ALA A 299 -7.61 -22.85 -6.12
CA ALA A 299 -8.60 -22.88 -7.20
C ALA A 299 -8.37 -21.81 -8.27
N GLN A 300 -7.69 -20.71 -7.94
CA GLN A 300 -7.55 -19.54 -8.82
C GLN A 300 -6.13 -19.45 -9.39
N GLU A 301 -6.01 -19.16 -10.68
CA GLU A 301 -4.71 -18.94 -11.36
C GLU A 301 -4.03 -17.63 -10.92
N ARG A 302 -4.80 -16.72 -10.31
CA ARG A 302 -4.36 -15.41 -9.83
C ARG A 302 -4.84 -15.19 -8.40
N PHE A 303 -4.07 -14.43 -7.64
CA PHE A 303 -4.47 -13.88 -6.36
C PHE A 303 -4.32 -12.36 -6.38
N HIS A 304 -4.80 -11.69 -5.33
CA HIS A 304 -4.80 -10.23 -5.26
C HIS A 304 -4.02 -9.76 -4.03
N LEU A 305 -2.78 -9.36 -4.25
CA LEU A 305 -1.91 -8.84 -3.20
C LEU A 305 -2.15 -7.34 -3.02
N VAL A 306 -2.47 -6.92 -1.81
CA VAL A 306 -2.72 -5.52 -1.48
C VAL A 306 -1.96 -5.09 -0.24
N ASP A 307 -1.94 -3.77 -0.01
CA ASP A 307 -1.28 -3.13 1.12
C ASP A 307 -1.61 -3.80 2.45
N ALA A 308 -0.58 -4.26 3.16
CA ALA A 308 -0.73 -4.91 4.44
C ALA A 308 -1.23 -3.96 5.55
N GLY A 309 -1.05 -2.64 5.38
CA GLY A 309 -1.56 -1.62 6.28
C GLY A 309 -3.09 -1.57 6.36
N LEU A 310 -3.80 -2.21 5.41
CA LEU A 310 -5.24 -2.44 5.49
C LEU A 310 -5.64 -3.41 6.62
N LEU A 311 -4.71 -4.26 7.06
CA LEU A 311 -4.90 -5.15 8.19
C LEU A 311 -4.12 -4.67 9.42
N LEU A 312 -2.83 -4.37 9.24
CA LEU A 312 -1.93 -3.99 10.33
C LEU A 312 -0.82 -3.09 9.79
N ASN A 313 -0.80 -1.83 10.24
CA ASN A 313 0.01 -0.77 9.63
C ASN A 313 1.50 -0.79 9.99
N VAL A 314 1.93 -1.67 10.90
CA VAL A 314 3.33 -1.97 11.18
C VAL A 314 3.58 -3.45 10.87
N ALA A 315 4.65 -3.78 10.16
CA ALA A 315 4.90 -5.14 9.73
C ALA A 315 5.41 -6.05 10.86
N TYR A 316 4.67 -6.24 11.96
CA TYR A 316 5.00 -7.20 13.02
C TYR A 316 5.04 -8.66 12.53
N PRO A 317 4.08 -9.16 11.73
CA PRO A 317 3.94 -10.61 11.47
C PRO A 317 5.17 -11.32 10.89
N PRO A 318 5.93 -10.75 9.94
CA PRO A 318 7.21 -11.31 9.47
C PRO A 318 8.27 -11.53 10.55
N PHE A 319 8.18 -10.81 11.68
CA PHE A 319 9.14 -10.85 12.79
C PHE A 319 8.62 -11.62 14.01
N LEU A 320 7.39 -12.13 13.95
CA LEU A 320 6.82 -12.96 15.00
C LEU A 320 7.07 -14.44 14.70
N GLY A 321 7.51 -15.19 15.72
CA GLY A 321 7.73 -16.64 15.65
C GLY A 321 9.17 -17.06 15.34
N GLU A 322 9.33 -18.33 14.99
CA GLU A 322 10.64 -18.99 15.00
C GLU A 322 11.48 -18.77 13.74
N LYS A 323 10.87 -18.36 12.61
CA LYS A 323 11.58 -18.16 11.32
C LYS A 323 12.81 -17.27 11.45
N ARG A 324 12.77 -16.25 12.33
CA ARG A 324 13.83 -15.24 12.49
C ARG A 324 14.39 -15.10 13.91
N ASP A 325 13.87 -15.84 14.89
CA ASP A 325 14.33 -15.83 16.30
C ASP A 325 14.66 -14.41 16.81
N ILE A 326 13.67 -13.51 16.68
CA ILE A 326 13.79 -12.09 16.98
C ILE A 326 13.73 -11.85 18.49
N ASP A 327 14.74 -11.19 19.06
CA ASP A 327 14.77 -10.85 20.49
C ASP A 327 14.21 -9.46 20.79
N LEU A 328 14.37 -8.52 19.86
CA LEU A 328 14.02 -7.10 20.05
C LEU A 328 13.47 -6.51 18.75
N ILE A 329 12.31 -5.87 18.84
CA ILE A 329 11.69 -5.10 17.76
C ILE A 329 11.73 -3.62 18.16
N VAL A 330 12.29 -2.78 17.29
CA VAL A 330 12.17 -1.32 17.41
C VAL A 330 11.12 -0.86 16.42
N ALA A 331 10.01 -0.32 16.93
CA ALA A 331 8.85 0.07 16.15
C ALA A 331 8.60 1.59 16.26
N PRO A 332 9.24 2.40 15.39
CA PRO A 332 8.78 3.75 15.11
C PRO A 332 7.36 3.71 14.54
N GLU A 333 6.44 4.41 15.18
CA GLU A 333 5.02 4.37 14.84
C GLU A 333 4.57 5.65 14.11
N TYR A 334 4.04 5.45 12.91
CA TYR A 334 3.64 6.51 11.97
C TYR A 334 2.18 6.38 11.50
N SER A 335 1.41 5.45 12.08
CA SER A 335 0.01 5.23 11.74
C SER A 335 -0.84 6.47 12.00
N ALA A 336 -1.72 6.80 11.06
CA ALA A 336 -2.70 7.89 11.19
C ALA A 336 -3.87 7.56 12.15
N GLY A 337 -3.97 6.31 12.61
CA GLY A 337 -4.99 5.82 13.54
C GLY A 337 -4.74 6.24 14.99
N ASN A 338 -5.48 5.61 15.90
CA ASN A 338 -5.30 5.87 17.32
C ASN A 338 -3.94 5.34 17.79
N VAL A 339 -3.25 6.09 18.65
CA VAL A 339 -2.01 5.61 19.26
C VAL A 339 -2.30 4.28 19.97
N PHE A 340 -1.43 3.29 19.75
CA PHE A 340 -1.51 1.89 20.20
C PHE A 340 -2.48 0.98 19.46
N GLU A 341 -3.32 1.48 18.55
CA GLU A 341 -4.24 0.64 17.77
C GLU A 341 -3.50 -0.48 17.04
N THR A 342 -2.45 -0.12 16.29
CA THR A 342 -1.60 -1.07 15.57
C THR A 342 -0.93 -2.08 16.50
N LEU A 343 -0.54 -1.65 17.71
CA LEU A 343 0.10 -2.51 18.70
C LEU A 343 -0.92 -3.54 19.28
N THR A 344 -2.13 -3.10 19.59
CA THR A 344 -3.20 -3.98 20.07
C THR A 344 -3.67 -4.95 18.98
N LEU A 345 -3.77 -4.49 17.73
CA LEU A 345 -4.07 -5.35 16.58
C LEU A 345 -2.97 -6.40 16.38
N ALA A 346 -1.70 -6.04 16.58
CA ALA A 346 -0.59 -6.98 16.52
C ALA A 346 -0.63 -8.05 17.62
N ARG A 347 -0.98 -7.67 18.85
CA ARG A 347 -1.23 -8.62 19.95
C ARG A 347 -2.33 -9.62 19.57
N ASP A 348 -3.46 -9.11 19.08
CA ASP A 348 -4.63 -9.93 18.77
C ASP A 348 -4.35 -10.86 17.57
N TYR A 349 -3.68 -10.34 16.55
CA TYR A 349 -3.17 -11.13 15.43
C TYR A 349 -2.24 -12.24 15.92
N ALA A 350 -1.23 -11.91 16.73
CA ALA A 350 -0.27 -12.87 17.25
C ALA A 350 -0.96 -13.98 18.06
N ALA A 351 -1.93 -13.63 18.91
CA ALA A 351 -2.74 -14.60 19.63
C ALA A 351 -3.53 -15.52 18.68
N ALA A 352 -4.15 -14.96 17.63
CA ALA A 352 -4.91 -15.74 16.65
C ALA A 352 -4.04 -16.76 15.90
N VAL A 353 -2.82 -16.38 15.52
CA VAL A 353 -1.85 -17.28 14.85
C VAL A 353 -0.90 -18.00 15.83
N LYS A 354 -1.19 -17.93 17.14
CA LYS A 354 -0.44 -18.60 18.23
C LYS A 354 1.05 -18.28 18.25
N LYS A 355 1.41 -17.04 17.90
CA LYS A 355 2.77 -16.52 17.95
C LYS A 355 3.04 -15.78 19.27
N PRO A 356 4.28 -15.83 19.79
CA PRO A 356 4.62 -15.16 21.03
C PRO A 356 4.62 -13.64 20.84
N PHE A 357 3.98 -12.92 21.75
CA PHE A 357 3.90 -11.47 21.78
C PHE A 357 3.97 -10.99 23.25
N PRO A 358 4.69 -9.89 23.56
CA PRO A 358 4.80 -9.40 24.92
C PRO A 358 3.46 -8.86 25.45
N GLU A 359 3.30 -8.89 26.76
CA GLU A 359 2.12 -8.32 27.41
C GLU A 359 2.07 -6.80 27.22
N ILE A 360 0.88 -6.27 26.94
CA ILE A 360 0.63 -4.83 26.86
C ILE A 360 0.08 -4.38 28.21
N ASP A 361 0.74 -3.41 28.84
CA ASP A 361 0.23 -2.77 30.05
C ASP A 361 -0.99 -1.90 29.71
N GLU A 362 -2.15 -2.22 30.28
CA GLU A 362 -3.40 -1.49 30.04
C GLU A 362 -3.30 -0.01 30.45
N HIS A 363 -2.48 0.32 31.45
CA HIS A 363 -2.25 1.72 31.84
C HIS A 363 -1.55 2.54 30.76
N MET A 364 -0.79 1.89 29.88
CA MET A 364 -0.19 2.55 28.71
C MET A 364 -1.26 3.10 27.77
N LEU A 365 -2.37 2.36 27.60
CA LEU A 365 -3.44 2.71 26.66
C LEU A 365 -4.23 3.94 27.10
N GLU A 366 -4.16 4.28 28.40
CA GLU A 366 -4.72 5.51 28.95
C GLU A 366 -3.97 6.76 28.44
N GLU A 367 -2.71 6.63 28.02
CA GLU A 367 -1.86 7.74 27.52
C GLU A 367 -2.04 8.03 26.02
N ARG A 368 -3.04 7.43 25.34
CA ARG A 368 -3.19 7.47 23.87
C ARG A 368 -3.31 8.88 23.26
N GLU A 369 -3.96 9.82 23.95
CA GLU A 369 -4.21 11.17 23.42
C GLU A 369 -2.95 12.05 23.48
N TRP A 370 -2.05 11.78 24.44
CA TRP A 370 -0.82 12.55 24.63
C TRP A 370 0.33 11.63 25.09
N PRO A 371 0.86 10.79 24.17
CA PRO A 371 1.70 9.67 24.56
C PRO A 371 3.12 10.09 24.94
N LYS A 372 3.82 9.20 25.67
CA LYS A 372 5.28 9.20 25.79
C LYS A 372 5.95 9.08 24.42
N ASP A 373 7.19 9.52 24.35
CA ASP A 373 8.07 9.38 23.19
C ASP A 373 8.62 7.96 23.01
N CYS A 374 8.55 7.12 24.05
CA CYS A 374 9.02 5.75 24.02
C CYS A 374 8.33 4.90 25.08
N TYR A 375 7.97 3.67 24.69
CA TYR A 375 7.44 2.63 25.54
C TYR A 375 8.23 1.34 25.32
N VAL A 376 8.48 0.58 26.39
CA VAL A 376 9.17 -0.70 26.33
C VAL A 376 8.22 -1.78 26.84
N LEU A 377 7.93 -2.75 25.99
CA LEU A 377 7.19 -3.95 26.31
C LEU A 377 8.20 -5.08 26.45
N GLU A 378 8.37 -5.58 27.68
CA GLU A 378 9.36 -6.61 27.97
C GLU A 378 8.84 -7.99 27.56
N GLY A 379 9.59 -8.65 26.66
CA GLY A 379 9.33 -10.01 26.23
C GLY A 379 9.84 -11.03 27.24
N LYS A 380 9.09 -12.12 27.45
CA LYS A 380 9.46 -13.27 28.26
C LYS A 380 9.60 -14.53 27.40
N GLY A 381 10.52 -15.43 27.76
CA GLY A 381 10.67 -16.71 27.05
C GLY A 381 11.03 -16.50 25.59
N SER A 382 10.20 -16.95 24.64
CA SER A 382 10.38 -16.74 23.19
C SER A 382 9.76 -15.44 22.65
N GLN A 383 9.17 -14.61 23.52
CA GLN A 383 8.60 -13.33 23.09
C GLN A 383 9.70 -12.32 22.78
N PRO A 384 9.60 -11.58 21.66
CA PRO A 384 10.45 -10.42 21.45
C PRO A 384 10.06 -9.32 22.44
N SER A 385 11.04 -8.55 22.89
CA SER A 385 10.75 -7.26 23.51
C SER A 385 10.43 -6.24 22.41
N ILE A 386 9.56 -5.28 22.68
CA ILE A 386 9.15 -4.25 21.71
C ILE A 386 9.44 -2.87 22.28
N ILE A 387 10.15 -2.04 21.52
CA ILE A 387 10.31 -0.61 21.79
C ILE A 387 9.38 0.12 20.84
N TYR A 388 8.28 0.65 21.37
CA TYR A 388 7.26 1.37 20.60
C TYR A 388 7.45 2.87 20.74
N MET A 389 7.54 3.60 19.62
CA MET A 389 7.94 5.00 19.58
C MET A 389 6.98 5.85 18.72
N PRO A 390 5.98 6.52 19.32
CA PRO A 390 5.09 7.42 18.59
C PRO A 390 5.83 8.61 17.98
N LEU A 391 5.51 8.96 16.73
CA LEU A 391 6.07 10.12 16.06
C LEU A 391 5.76 11.44 16.79
N PHE A 392 4.48 11.71 17.01
CA PHE A 392 4.03 12.86 17.80
C PHE A 392 3.72 12.43 19.22
N ASN A 393 4.28 13.16 20.18
CA ASN A 393 4.31 12.77 21.58
C ASN A 393 4.57 13.98 22.48
N ARG A 394 4.47 13.80 23.79
CA ARG A 394 4.64 14.85 24.80
C ARG A 394 6.01 15.53 24.86
N ARG A 395 7.02 15.06 24.11
CA ARG A 395 8.32 15.74 23.98
C ARG A 395 8.35 16.72 22.82
N ASN A 396 7.45 16.58 21.84
CA ASN A 396 7.37 17.45 20.67
C ASN A 396 5.99 18.10 20.49
N CYS A 397 5.00 17.78 21.34
CA CYS A 397 3.69 18.42 21.44
C CYS A 397 3.40 18.85 22.88
N ARG A 398 2.80 20.03 23.05
CA ARG A 398 2.47 20.64 24.34
C ARG A 398 1.34 19.92 25.07
N ASP A 399 0.37 19.40 24.34
CA ASP A 399 -0.85 18.77 24.83
C ASP A 399 -1.43 17.81 23.78
N ALA A 400 -2.57 17.20 24.09
CA ALA A 400 -3.28 16.26 23.22
C ALA A 400 -3.81 16.94 21.94
N GLU A 401 -4.23 18.20 22.07
CA GLU A 401 -4.74 19.01 20.99
C GLU A 401 -3.66 19.25 19.92
N GLU A 402 -2.43 19.57 20.32
CA GLU A 402 -1.31 19.71 19.36
C GLU A 402 -0.93 18.37 18.72
N VAL A 403 -1.07 17.23 19.42
CA VAL A 403 -0.91 15.91 18.79
C VAL A 403 -1.93 15.73 17.66
N LYS A 404 -3.20 16.01 17.94
CA LYS A 404 -4.27 15.90 16.93
C LYS A 404 -4.06 16.83 15.74
N GLU A 405 -3.70 18.10 15.97
CA GLU A 405 -3.42 19.07 14.91
C GLU A 405 -2.28 18.60 13.99
N LYS A 406 -1.19 18.06 14.57
CA LYS A 406 -0.10 17.51 13.77
C LYS A 406 -0.50 16.26 13.01
N MET A 407 -1.26 15.37 13.62
CA MET A 407 -1.80 14.18 12.93
C MET A 407 -2.65 14.58 11.72
N GLU A 408 -3.49 15.62 11.84
CA GLU A 408 -4.27 16.17 10.72
C GLU A 408 -3.36 16.81 9.66
N THR A 409 -2.36 17.59 10.08
CA THR A 409 -1.40 18.29 9.20
C THR A 409 -0.54 17.32 8.38
N PHE A 410 -0.17 16.18 8.97
CA PHE A 410 0.67 15.12 8.39
C PHE A 410 -0.14 13.86 8.04
N SER A 411 -1.42 14.04 7.70
CA SER A 411 -2.34 12.97 7.27
C SER A 411 -1.84 12.17 6.05
N THR A 412 -2.26 10.91 5.96
CA THR A 412 -1.79 9.93 4.96
C THR A 412 -2.08 10.34 3.51
N PHE A 413 -3.31 10.80 3.23
CA PHE A 413 -3.76 11.11 1.87
C PHE A 413 -3.66 12.62 1.59
N GLN A 414 -2.45 13.08 1.29
CA GLN A 414 -2.19 14.44 0.86
C GLN A 414 -1.21 14.50 -0.32
N LEU A 415 -1.07 15.69 -0.89
CA LEU A 415 -0.05 15.96 -1.90
C LEU A 415 1.36 15.80 -1.31
N PRO A 416 2.39 15.62 -2.16
CA PRO A 416 3.78 15.55 -1.70
C PRO A 416 4.12 16.71 -0.76
N PHE A 417 4.88 16.42 0.30
CA PHE A 417 5.27 17.42 1.28
C PHE A 417 6.11 18.53 0.66
N SER A 418 5.93 19.76 1.17
CA SER A 418 6.90 20.84 0.95
C SER A 418 8.23 20.48 1.62
N GLN A 419 9.31 21.14 1.21
CA GLN A 419 10.61 20.96 1.84
C GLN A 419 10.56 21.21 3.36
N GLU A 420 9.84 22.25 3.79
CA GLU A 420 9.65 22.58 5.20
C GLU A 420 8.94 21.45 5.97
N LYS A 421 7.86 20.87 5.40
CA LYS A 421 7.17 19.73 6.01
C LYS A 421 8.06 18.49 6.09
N MET A 422 8.86 18.22 5.04
CA MET A 422 9.81 17.11 5.03
C MET A 422 10.89 17.28 6.09
N GLU A 423 11.50 18.46 6.19
CA GLU A 423 12.53 18.77 7.19
C GLU A 423 11.96 18.66 8.62
N PHE A 424 10.76 19.19 8.85
CA PHE A 424 10.10 19.11 10.15
C PHE A 424 9.90 17.67 10.61
N VAL A 425 9.30 16.81 9.77
CA VAL A 425 9.01 15.43 10.16
C VAL A 425 10.30 14.61 10.30
N LEU A 426 11.30 14.87 9.44
CA LEU A 426 12.60 14.21 9.50
C LEU A 426 13.35 14.54 10.80
N GLU A 427 13.45 15.82 11.17
CA GLU A 427 14.11 16.20 12.42
C GLU A 427 13.31 15.76 13.65
N THR A 428 11.97 15.76 13.58
CA THR A 428 11.14 15.19 14.64
C THR A 428 11.44 13.72 14.88
N ALA A 429 11.54 12.91 13.80
CA ALA A 429 11.87 11.49 13.89
C ALA A 429 13.30 11.27 14.42
N LYS A 430 14.28 12.03 13.92
CA LYS A 430 15.68 11.99 14.39
C LYS A 430 15.77 12.31 15.88
N ASP A 431 15.06 13.35 16.34
CA ASP A 431 15.08 13.76 17.74
C ASP A 431 14.41 12.76 18.66
N ASN A 432 13.34 12.09 18.23
CA ASN A 432 12.75 10.98 18.98
C ASN A 432 13.77 9.85 19.21
N ILE A 433 14.55 9.48 18.18
CA ILE A 433 15.62 8.48 18.31
C ILE A 433 16.75 8.99 19.22
N ARG A 434 17.24 10.22 19.01
CA ARG A 434 18.33 10.81 19.82
C ARG A 434 17.98 10.86 21.31
N ARG A 435 16.76 11.33 21.64
CA ARG A 435 16.29 11.43 23.03
C ARG A 435 16.20 10.07 23.72
N ASN A 436 15.86 9.02 22.97
CA ASN A 436 15.65 7.68 23.51
C ASN A 436 16.86 6.75 23.32
N ARG A 437 18.01 7.27 22.91
CA ARG A 437 19.25 6.51 22.67
C ARG A 437 19.61 5.58 23.84
N ASP A 438 19.57 6.09 25.07
CA ASP A 438 19.96 5.31 26.25
C ASP A 438 18.99 4.17 26.52
N THR A 439 17.69 4.38 26.26
CA THR A 439 16.68 3.31 26.34
C THR A 439 16.93 2.27 25.26
N LEU A 440 17.11 2.68 24.01
CA LEU A 440 17.42 1.78 22.89
C LEU A 440 18.64 0.90 23.20
N LEU A 441 19.76 1.51 23.63
CA LEU A 441 20.99 0.79 23.97
C LEU A 441 20.81 -0.16 25.15
N ARG A 442 20.06 0.24 26.18
CA ARG A 442 19.78 -0.61 27.34
C ARG A 442 18.98 -1.85 26.95
N GLU A 443 17.94 -1.69 26.14
CA GLU A 443 17.11 -2.82 25.72
C GLU A 443 17.84 -3.73 24.71
N VAL A 444 18.69 -3.18 23.84
CA VAL A 444 19.63 -3.98 23.02
C VAL A 444 20.55 -4.82 23.92
N HIS A 445 21.16 -4.22 24.94
CA HIS A 445 22.02 -4.94 25.87
C HIS A 445 21.26 -6.06 26.61
N LYS A 446 20.03 -5.79 27.09
CA LYS A 446 19.18 -6.81 27.71
C LYS A 446 18.88 -7.95 26.76
N ALA A 447 18.48 -7.67 25.51
CA ALA A 447 18.21 -8.68 24.50
C ALA A 447 19.44 -9.58 24.26
N VAL A 448 20.63 -8.99 24.16
CA VAL A 448 21.89 -9.74 24.05
C VAL A 448 22.10 -10.65 25.25
N VAL A 449 21.97 -10.14 26.48
CA VAL A 449 22.15 -10.94 27.71
C VAL A 449 21.13 -12.09 27.78
N GLN A 450 19.87 -11.82 27.50
CA GLN A 450 18.81 -12.83 27.49
C GLN A 450 19.10 -13.93 26.45
N ARG A 451 19.53 -13.57 25.24
CA ARG A 451 19.91 -14.54 24.20
C ARG A 451 21.05 -15.46 24.65
N HIS A 452 22.07 -14.90 25.30
CA HIS A 452 23.18 -15.70 25.85
C HIS A 452 22.71 -16.67 26.93
N GLN A 453 21.81 -16.22 27.83
CA GLN A 453 21.24 -17.08 28.86
C GLN A 453 20.41 -18.23 28.25
N ARG A 454 19.55 -17.95 27.26
CA ARG A 454 18.76 -18.99 26.57
C ARG A 454 19.65 -20.04 25.91
N LYS A 455 20.70 -19.63 25.19
CA LYS A 455 21.66 -20.56 24.58
C LYS A 455 22.45 -21.39 25.58
N SER A 456 22.75 -20.83 26.75
CA SER A 456 23.49 -21.53 27.81
C SER A 456 22.65 -22.58 28.55
N VAL A 457 21.32 -22.52 28.46
CA VAL A 457 20.39 -23.49 29.07
C VAL A 457 20.07 -24.65 28.12
N LEU A 458 20.37 -24.51 26.82
CA LEU A 458 20.16 -25.52 25.77
C LEU A 458 21.39 -26.43 25.52
N LEU A 459 22.52 -26.14 26.17
CA LEU A 459 23.75 -26.94 26.21
C LEU A 459 23.85 -27.63 27.57
#